data_AF-A0A7C3PUL8-F1
#
_entry.id   AF-A0A7C3PUL8-F1
#
_cell.length_a   1.000
_cell.length_b   1.000
_cell.length_c   1.000
_cell.angle_alpha   90.00
_cell.angle_beta   90.00
_cell.angle_gamma   90.00
#
_symmetry.space_group_name_H-M   'P 1'
#
loop_
_entity.id
_entity.type
_entity.pdbx_description
1 polymer ?
#
loop_
_entity_poly.entity_id
_entity_poly.type
_entity_poly.pdbx_seq_one_letter_code
_entity_poly.pdbx_strand_id
1 'polypeptide(L)'
;MKNFPTEDIRHRPDVLRMKWRIGTVYGMVVGLSFAAATWGIDGYRLSQAYAFHPWLKFIIGAVICMIAGGLAGWLVARLEKGILALPFYLAASVVFSWLTLALPFQIFPKVLLWLDPGTGQMLDYVVYENFSSRFFLGAAWVALFISLAGILQIPLTEPAAFSTSYFGKIVPLLVCSVIMLINGTIVDTLNNEPLRSAMLQLNNTIQFAVEHQGEEVDRALSRSMRMYAVRPVEAVIDQPRRMIVGKYDPWLGQINVLVRFGETWVDCVVVYNQPSLCKYITPTPP
;
A
#
# COMPACT_ATOMS: atom_id res chain seq x y z
N MET A 1 39.23 -40.73 -29.16
CA MET A 1 38.18 -39.98 -28.43
C MET A 1 38.41 -38.50 -28.69
N LYS A 2 37.45 -37.79 -29.31
CA LYS A 2 37.55 -36.33 -29.46
C LYS A 2 37.35 -35.70 -28.08
N ASN A 3 38.40 -35.09 -27.54
CA ASN A 3 38.29 -34.24 -26.37
C ASN A 3 37.45 -33.03 -26.78
N PHE A 4 36.16 -33.06 -26.49
CA PHE A 4 35.37 -31.85 -26.50
C PHE A 4 35.96 -30.95 -25.41
N PRO A 5 36.36 -29.71 -25.73
CA PRO A 5 36.70 -28.77 -24.67
C PRO A 5 35.47 -28.70 -23.77
N THR A 6 35.66 -29.00 -22.48
CA THR A 6 34.70 -28.74 -21.42
C THR A 6 34.55 -27.22 -21.31
N GLU A 7 33.86 -26.64 -22.29
CA GLU A 7 33.37 -25.28 -22.25
C GLU A 7 32.54 -25.19 -20.97
N ASP A 8 33.00 -24.37 -20.02
CA ASP A 8 32.38 -24.25 -18.71
C ASP A 8 30.89 -23.98 -18.90
N ILE A 9 30.05 -24.94 -18.48
CA ILE A 9 28.59 -24.91 -18.66
C ILE A 9 28.01 -23.60 -18.10
N ARG A 10 28.69 -22.97 -17.13
CA ARG A 10 28.32 -21.68 -16.53
C ARG A 10 28.35 -20.51 -17.51
N HIS A 11 29.16 -20.58 -18.56
CA HIS A 11 29.35 -19.51 -19.55
C HIS A 11 28.46 -19.66 -20.78
N ARG A 12 27.61 -20.69 -20.84
CA ARG A 12 26.71 -20.86 -21.97
C ARG A 12 25.62 -19.77 -21.98
N PRO A 13 25.32 -19.18 -23.15
CA PRO A 13 24.42 -18.02 -23.25
C PRO A 13 22.97 -18.33 -22.87
N ASP A 14 22.53 -19.58 -23.01
CA ASP A 14 21.22 -20.08 -22.57
C ASP A 14 21.09 -20.11 -21.04
N VAL A 15 22.13 -20.59 -20.35
CA VAL A 15 22.21 -20.62 -18.89
C VAL A 15 22.21 -19.20 -18.31
N LEU A 16 23.01 -18.29 -18.91
CA LEU A 16 23.06 -16.88 -18.49
C LEU A 16 21.69 -16.19 -18.64
N ARG A 17 21.01 -16.37 -19.78
CA ARG A 17 19.66 -15.82 -19.98
C ARG A 17 18.66 -16.35 -18.96
N MET A 18 18.76 -17.62 -18.60
CA MET A 18 17.91 -18.22 -17.58
C MET A 18 18.14 -17.60 -16.20
N LYS A 19 19.41 -17.46 -15.79
CA LYS A 19 19.77 -16.76 -14.54
C LYS A 19 19.20 -15.34 -14.49
N TRP A 20 19.34 -14.57 -15.58
CA TRP A 20 18.82 -13.20 -15.65
C TRP A 20 17.30 -13.15 -15.54
N ARG A 21 16.58 -14.07 -16.20
CA ARG A 21 15.12 -14.17 -16.09
C ARG A 21 14.69 -14.51 -14.67
N ILE A 22 15.31 -15.50 -14.03
CA ILE A 22 15.00 -15.88 -12.65
C ILE A 22 15.29 -14.73 -11.68
N GLY A 23 16.42 -14.04 -11.83
CA GLY A 23 16.73 -12.85 -11.03
C GLY A 23 15.70 -11.72 -11.22
N THR A 24 15.27 -11.47 -12.45
CA THR A 24 14.22 -10.47 -12.75
C THR A 24 12.90 -10.85 -12.09
N VAL A 25 12.47 -12.10 -12.22
CA VAL A 25 11.23 -12.61 -11.61
C VAL A 25 11.31 -12.57 -10.09
N TYR A 26 12.44 -12.95 -9.50
CA TYR A 26 12.69 -12.84 -8.07
C TYR A 26 12.50 -11.40 -7.57
N GLY A 27 13.11 -10.44 -8.26
CA GLY A 27 12.97 -9.01 -7.96
C GLY A 27 11.53 -8.49 -8.13
N MET A 28 10.82 -8.92 -9.17
CA MET A 28 9.40 -8.57 -9.36
C MET A 28 8.53 -9.13 -8.24
N VAL A 29 8.76 -10.37 -7.80
CA VAL A 29 8.03 -10.98 -6.68
C VAL A 29 8.32 -10.23 -5.37
N VAL A 30 9.57 -9.85 -5.11
CA VAL A 30 9.92 -8.98 -3.97
C VAL A 30 9.06 -7.70 -3.98
N GLY A 31 8.96 -7.04 -5.13
CA GLY A 31 8.14 -5.83 -5.28
C GLY A 31 6.65 -6.06 -5.12
N LEU A 32 6.12 -7.12 -5.75
CA LEU A 32 4.69 -7.44 -5.69
C LEU A 32 4.24 -7.85 -4.29
N SER A 33 4.99 -8.71 -3.61
CA SER A 33 4.67 -9.16 -2.25
C SER A 33 4.69 -8.00 -1.27
N PHE A 34 5.65 -7.09 -1.40
CA PHE A 34 5.68 -5.85 -0.61
C PHE A 34 4.45 -5.00 -0.86
N ALA A 35 4.11 -4.74 -2.13
CA ALA A 35 2.95 -3.92 -2.49
C ALA A 35 1.63 -4.56 -2.04
N ALA A 36 1.51 -5.89 -2.14
CA ALA A 36 0.32 -6.63 -1.71
C ALA A 36 0.09 -6.51 -0.20
N ALA A 37 1.13 -6.66 0.62
CA ALA A 37 0.99 -6.47 2.06
C ALA A 37 0.77 -5.00 2.43
N THR A 38 1.45 -4.06 1.77
CA THR A 38 1.40 -2.64 2.11
C THR A 38 0.07 -1.98 1.71
N TRP A 39 -0.49 -2.33 0.54
CA TRP A 39 -1.68 -1.66 0.00
C TRP A 39 -2.81 -2.62 -0.43
N GLY A 40 -2.53 -3.91 -0.58
CA GLY A 40 -3.56 -4.89 -0.98
C GLY A 40 -4.61 -5.12 0.10
N ILE A 41 -4.19 -5.21 1.37
CA ILE A 41 -5.11 -5.30 2.53
C ILE A 41 -6.00 -4.05 2.59
N ASP A 42 -5.40 -2.90 2.32
CA ASP A 42 -6.07 -1.61 2.20
C ASP A 42 -7.18 -1.65 1.15
N GLY A 43 -6.85 -2.07 -0.08
CA GLY A 43 -7.82 -2.18 -1.17
C GLY A 43 -8.98 -3.12 -0.85
N TYR A 44 -8.69 -4.28 -0.23
CA TYR A 44 -9.73 -5.22 0.17
C TYR A 44 -10.68 -4.61 1.21
N ARG A 45 -10.15 -4.11 2.34
CA ARG A 45 -10.98 -3.55 3.43
C ARG A 45 -11.74 -2.30 3.01
N LEU A 46 -11.11 -1.42 2.22
CA LEU A 46 -11.75 -0.20 1.72
C LEU A 46 -12.83 -0.50 0.66
N SER A 47 -12.71 -1.58 -0.09
CA SER A 47 -13.76 -2.01 -1.02
C SER A 47 -15.06 -2.41 -0.30
N GLN A 48 -14.95 -2.97 0.90
CA GLN A 48 -16.10 -3.31 1.75
C GLN A 48 -16.72 -2.09 2.42
N ALA A 49 -15.97 -1.00 2.57
CA ALA A 49 -16.42 0.25 3.16
C ALA A 49 -16.77 1.32 2.10
N TYR A 50 -17.15 0.92 0.90
CA TYR A 50 -17.60 1.83 -0.17
C TYR A 50 -16.60 2.96 -0.50
N ALA A 51 -15.30 2.72 -0.36
CA ALA A 51 -14.31 3.76 -0.65
C ALA A 51 -14.25 4.10 -2.15
N PHE A 52 -13.78 5.30 -2.47
CA PHE A 52 -13.41 5.68 -3.83
C PHE A 52 -12.14 4.94 -4.27
N HIS A 53 -12.21 4.27 -5.43
CA HIS A 53 -11.09 3.60 -6.08
C HIS A 53 -10.16 2.80 -5.13
N PRO A 54 -10.70 1.84 -4.35
CA PRO A 54 -9.97 1.20 -3.24
C PRO A 54 -8.68 0.50 -3.70
N TRP A 55 -8.67 -0.05 -4.91
CA TRP A 55 -7.54 -0.80 -5.46
C TRP A 55 -6.48 0.05 -6.16
N LEU A 56 -6.73 1.36 -6.36
CA LEU A 56 -5.86 2.20 -7.17
C LEU A 56 -4.45 2.35 -6.58
N LYS A 57 -4.36 2.51 -5.25
CA LYS A 57 -3.07 2.52 -4.53
C LYS A 57 -2.31 1.22 -4.79
N PHE A 58 -2.95 0.07 -4.60
CA PHE A 58 -2.32 -1.22 -4.82
C PHE A 58 -1.79 -1.38 -6.26
N ILE A 59 -2.57 -1.02 -7.27
CA ILE A 59 -2.15 -1.15 -8.68
C ILE A 59 -0.91 -0.30 -8.97
N ILE A 60 -0.93 0.98 -8.60
CA ILE A 60 0.19 1.89 -8.84
C ILE A 60 1.44 1.41 -8.08
N GLY A 61 1.27 1.09 -6.79
CA GLY A 61 2.36 0.60 -5.94
C GLY A 61 2.96 -0.70 -6.46
N ALA A 62 2.13 -1.66 -6.86
CA ALA A 62 2.57 -2.96 -7.40
C ALA A 62 3.39 -2.78 -8.68
N VAL A 63 2.93 -1.94 -9.62
CA VAL A 63 3.66 -1.69 -10.88
C VAL A 63 5.04 -1.09 -10.61
N ILE A 64 5.12 -0.03 -9.80
CA ILE A 64 6.41 0.65 -9.55
C ILE A 64 7.35 -0.24 -8.74
N CYS A 65 6.86 -0.93 -7.71
CA CYS A 65 7.66 -1.85 -6.91
C CYS A 65 8.15 -3.05 -7.73
N MET A 66 7.33 -3.61 -8.62
CA MET A 66 7.75 -4.69 -9.52
C MET A 66 8.83 -4.24 -10.49
N ILE A 67 8.73 -3.04 -11.06
CA ILE A 67 9.76 -2.50 -11.97
C ILE A 67 11.07 -2.29 -11.22
N ALA A 68 11.05 -1.58 -10.09
CA ALA A 68 12.25 -1.29 -9.31
C ALA A 68 12.89 -2.57 -8.75
N GLY A 69 12.09 -3.48 -8.19
CA GLY A 69 12.56 -4.78 -7.71
C GLY A 69 13.10 -5.66 -8.85
N GLY A 70 12.38 -5.74 -9.97
CA GLY A 70 12.79 -6.50 -11.15
C GLY A 70 14.11 -5.99 -11.75
N LEU A 71 14.30 -4.67 -11.82
CA LEU A 71 15.56 -4.06 -12.26
C LEU A 71 16.72 -4.39 -11.30
N ALA A 72 16.51 -4.29 -9.98
CA ALA A 72 17.52 -4.67 -8.99
C ALA A 72 17.87 -6.16 -9.12
N GLY A 73 16.87 -7.05 -9.17
CA GLY A 73 17.07 -8.48 -9.31
C GLY A 73 17.78 -8.86 -10.61
N TRP A 74 17.45 -8.20 -11.72
CA TRP A 74 18.14 -8.36 -12.99
C TRP A 74 19.60 -7.94 -12.92
N LEU A 75 19.92 -6.77 -12.34
CA LEU A 75 21.29 -6.27 -12.20
C LEU A 75 22.16 -7.20 -11.35
N VAL A 76 21.62 -7.71 -10.24
CA VAL A 76 22.32 -8.67 -9.37
C VAL A 76 22.61 -9.97 -10.11
N ALA A 77 21.62 -10.51 -10.81
CA ALA A 77 21.79 -11.74 -11.60
C ALA A 77 22.73 -11.55 -12.80
N ARG A 78 22.81 -10.34 -13.36
CA ARG A 78 23.69 -10.02 -14.48
C ARG A 78 25.16 -9.91 -14.06
N LEU A 79 25.42 -9.34 -12.88
CA LEU A 79 26.77 -9.03 -12.44
C LEU A 79 27.39 -10.16 -11.60
N GLU A 80 26.58 -11.08 -11.07
CA GLU A 80 26.98 -12.28 -10.31
C GLU A 80 27.89 -11.99 -9.09
N LYS A 81 28.03 -10.73 -8.69
CA LYS A 81 28.81 -10.29 -7.54
C LYS A 81 27.88 -10.09 -6.35
N GLY A 82 27.94 -10.98 -5.37
CA GLY A 82 27.13 -10.89 -4.15
C GLY A 82 27.24 -9.55 -3.43
N ILE A 83 28.42 -8.92 -3.44
CA ILE A 83 28.63 -7.60 -2.83
C ILE A 83 27.83 -6.48 -3.51
N LEU A 84 27.45 -6.65 -4.78
CA LEU A 84 26.62 -5.70 -5.52
C LEU A 84 25.13 -5.88 -5.27
N ALA A 85 24.71 -6.99 -4.64
CA ALA A 85 23.31 -7.18 -4.28
C ALA A 85 22.81 -6.12 -3.31
N LEU A 86 23.60 -5.83 -2.28
CA LEU A 86 23.27 -4.84 -1.26
C LEU A 86 23.01 -3.44 -1.85
N PRO A 87 23.91 -2.80 -2.62
CA PRO A 87 23.66 -1.47 -3.14
C PRO A 87 22.46 -1.39 -4.10
N PHE A 88 22.21 -2.41 -4.94
CA PHE A 88 21.04 -2.39 -5.83
C PHE A 88 19.72 -2.54 -5.07
N TYR A 89 19.68 -3.42 -4.07
CA TYR A 89 18.49 -3.59 -3.24
C TYR A 89 18.27 -2.41 -2.28
N LEU A 90 19.33 -1.74 -1.81
CA LEU A 90 19.21 -0.47 -1.08
C LEU A 90 18.66 0.65 -1.98
N ALA A 91 19.08 0.72 -3.23
CA ALA A 91 18.48 1.67 -4.18
C ALA A 91 16.98 1.39 -4.39
N ALA A 92 16.59 0.11 -4.53
CA ALA A 92 15.19 -0.28 -4.58
C ALA A 92 14.45 0.06 -3.28
N SER A 93 15.09 -0.09 -2.11
CA SER A 93 14.47 0.24 -0.83
C SER A 93 14.17 1.72 -0.67
N VAL A 94 14.99 2.60 -1.25
CA VAL A 94 14.68 4.04 -1.29
C VAL A 94 13.39 4.29 -2.07
N VAL A 95 13.22 3.66 -3.24
CA VAL A 95 11.99 3.77 -4.03
C VAL A 95 10.79 3.26 -3.25
N PHE A 96 10.90 2.09 -2.62
CA PHE A 96 9.80 1.48 -1.88
C PHE A 96 9.41 2.35 -0.69
N SER A 97 10.38 2.81 0.08
CA SER A 97 10.18 3.67 1.25
C SER A 97 9.52 4.99 0.86
N TRP A 98 10.00 5.63 -0.22
CA TRP A 98 9.39 6.85 -0.74
C TRP A 98 7.94 6.62 -1.16
N LEU A 99 7.63 5.50 -1.83
CA LEU A 99 6.26 5.17 -2.24
C LEU A 99 5.30 4.99 -1.07
N THR A 100 5.75 4.49 0.09
CA THR A 100 4.87 4.33 1.27
C THR A 100 4.19 5.63 1.67
N LEU A 101 4.83 6.76 1.36
CA LEU A 101 4.39 8.10 1.69
C LEU A 101 3.85 8.84 0.48
N ALA A 102 4.63 8.85 -0.60
CA ALA A 102 4.26 9.56 -1.82
C ALA A 102 2.95 9.02 -2.38
N LEU A 103 2.70 7.71 -2.27
CA LEU A 103 1.52 7.10 -2.85
C LEU A 103 0.21 7.63 -2.24
N PRO A 104 -0.06 7.51 -0.93
CA PRO A 104 -1.31 8.01 -0.35
C PRO A 104 -1.45 9.54 -0.39
N PHE A 105 -0.35 10.29 -0.22
CA PHE A 105 -0.41 11.74 0.00
C PHE A 105 -0.15 12.61 -1.24
N GLN A 106 0.54 12.08 -2.26
CA GLN A 106 0.95 12.89 -3.42
C GLN A 106 0.51 12.29 -4.76
N ILE A 107 0.71 10.99 -4.96
CA ILE A 107 0.43 10.31 -6.23
C ILE A 107 -1.07 10.04 -6.34
N PHE A 108 -1.67 9.44 -5.31
CA PHE A 108 -3.09 9.07 -5.32
C PHE A 108 -4.01 10.28 -5.57
N PRO A 109 -3.85 11.44 -4.88
CA PRO A 109 -4.71 12.60 -5.13
C PRO A 109 -4.55 13.16 -6.56
N LYS A 110 -3.32 13.16 -7.10
CA LYS A 110 -3.05 13.62 -8.48
C LYS A 110 -3.67 12.70 -9.53
N VAL A 111 -3.54 11.39 -9.35
CA VAL A 111 -4.18 10.41 -10.25
C VAL A 111 -5.69 10.51 -10.13
N LEU A 112 -6.22 10.71 -8.92
CA LEU A 112 -7.65 10.86 -8.72
C LEU A 112 -8.20 12.16 -9.33
N LEU A 113 -7.48 13.28 -9.24
CA LEU A 113 -7.84 14.53 -9.92
C LEU A 113 -7.96 14.33 -11.45
N TRP A 114 -7.15 13.44 -12.02
CA TRP A 114 -7.24 13.10 -13.44
C TRP A 114 -8.42 12.18 -13.76
N LEU A 115 -8.78 11.25 -12.87
CA LEU A 115 -9.88 10.29 -13.06
C LEU A 115 -11.26 10.89 -12.75
N ASP A 116 -11.34 11.68 -11.68
CA ASP A 116 -12.54 12.35 -11.18
C ASP A 116 -12.17 13.74 -10.63
N PRO A 117 -12.14 14.77 -11.50
CA PRO A 117 -11.76 16.13 -11.12
C PRO A 117 -12.61 16.71 -9.98
N GLY A 118 -13.90 16.33 -9.90
CA GLY A 118 -14.82 16.85 -8.88
C GLY A 118 -14.42 16.40 -7.48
N THR A 119 -14.11 15.11 -7.31
CA THR A 119 -13.59 14.59 -6.03
C THR A 119 -12.17 15.09 -5.76
N GLY A 120 -11.32 15.14 -6.79
CA GLY A 120 -9.91 15.52 -6.64
C GLY A 120 -9.68 16.93 -6.12
N GLN A 121 -10.52 17.90 -6.50
CA GLN A 121 -10.41 19.30 -6.03
C GLN A 121 -10.72 19.48 -4.53
N MET A 122 -11.46 18.54 -3.93
CA MET A 122 -11.81 18.60 -2.50
C MET A 122 -10.71 18.02 -1.59
N LEU A 123 -9.70 17.38 -2.18
CA LEU A 123 -8.61 16.74 -1.44
C LEU A 123 -7.56 17.76 -1.04
N ASP A 124 -7.33 17.89 0.27
CA ASP A 124 -6.36 18.83 0.83
C ASP A 124 -5.40 18.07 1.74
N TYR A 125 -4.37 17.51 1.10
CA TYR A 125 -3.31 16.78 1.79
C TYR A 125 -2.13 17.72 2.07
N VAL A 126 -2.07 18.21 3.30
CA VAL A 126 -0.92 18.97 3.78
C VAL A 126 0.19 17.98 4.18
N VAL A 127 1.38 18.16 3.60
CA VAL A 127 2.58 17.39 3.98
C VAL A 127 3.22 18.08 5.19
N TYR A 128 3.09 17.49 6.38
CA TYR A 128 3.65 18.04 7.62
C TYR A 128 5.13 17.66 7.82
N GLU A 129 5.91 18.48 8.53
CA GLU A 129 7.34 18.22 8.80
C GLU A 129 7.58 16.98 9.70
N ASN A 130 6.68 16.72 10.66
CA ASN A 130 6.75 15.55 11.56
C ASN A 130 6.59 14.19 10.86
N PHE A 131 6.23 14.20 9.59
CA PHE A 131 6.17 13.02 8.74
C PHE A 131 7.54 12.34 8.60
N SER A 132 8.61 13.09 8.85
CA SER A 132 10.01 12.66 8.81
C SER A 132 10.32 11.50 9.78
N SER A 133 9.77 11.48 11.00
CA SER A 133 10.09 10.42 11.98
C SER A 133 9.50 9.07 11.61
N ARG A 134 8.22 9.04 11.19
CA ARG A 134 7.57 7.82 10.67
C ARG A 134 8.20 7.36 9.36
N PHE A 135 8.60 8.32 8.51
CA PHE A 135 9.36 8.01 7.30
C PHE A 135 10.65 7.27 7.62
N PHE A 136 11.48 7.79 8.52
CA PHE A 136 12.76 7.17 8.85
C PHE A 136 12.58 5.79 9.47
N LEU A 137 11.60 5.62 10.36
CA LEU A 137 11.29 4.32 10.94
C LEU A 137 10.83 3.31 9.87
N GLY A 138 9.90 3.72 9.00
CA GLY A 138 9.45 2.88 7.89
C GLY A 138 10.57 2.54 6.91
N ALA A 139 11.38 3.54 6.53
CA ALA A 139 12.51 3.37 5.63
C ALA A 139 13.59 2.45 6.20
N ALA A 140 13.85 2.51 7.51
CA ALA A 140 14.78 1.60 8.16
C ALA A 140 14.32 0.14 8.08
N TRP A 141 13.04 -0.13 8.36
CA TRP A 141 12.46 -1.47 8.20
C TRP A 141 12.48 -1.96 6.76
N VAL A 142 12.08 -1.09 5.82
CA VAL A 142 12.08 -1.39 4.40
C VAL A 142 13.48 -1.72 3.90
N ALA A 143 14.49 -0.92 4.27
CA ALA A 143 15.88 -1.16 3.92
C ALA A 143 16.42 -2.47 4.51
N LEU A 144 16.10 -2.78 5.76
CA LEU A 144 16.54 -4.02 6.42
C LEU A 144 16.03 -5.26 5.68
N PHE A 145 14.71 -5.35 5.45
CA PHE A 145 14.11 -6.54 4.84
C PHE A 145 14.43 -6.66 3.34
N ILE A 146 14.49 -5.55 2.60
CA ILE A 146 14.86 -5.56 1.18
C ILE A 146 16.33 -5.94 1.02
N SER A 147 17.22 -5.45 1.89
CA SER A 147 18.63 -5.89 1.88
C SER A 147 18.76 -7.37 2.18
N LEU A 148 18.01 -7.88 3.16
CA LEU A 148 17.96 -9.31 3.46
C LEU A 148 17.52 -10.13 2.24
N ALA A 149 16.42 -9.74 1.58
CA ALA A 149 15.98 -10.39 0.34
C ALA A 149 17.05 -10.31 -0.77
N GLY A 150 17.72 -9.16 -0.93
CA GLY A 150 18.81 -8.99 -1.90
C GLY A 150 20.01 -9.89 -1.64
N ILE A 151 20.48 -9.98 -0.40
CA ILE A 151 21.60 -10.86 0.00
C ILE A 151 21.26 -12.33 -0.28
N LEU A 152 20.01 -12.72 -0.05
CA LEU A 152 19.54 -14.08 -0.29
C LEU A 152 19.32 -14.40 -1.78
N GLN A 153 19.29 -13.41 -2.67
CA GLN A 153 18.97 -13.65 -4.08
C GLN A 153 19.92 -14.67 -4.71
N ILE A 154 21.24 -14.43 -4.70
CA ILE A 154 22.21 -15.32 -5.37
C ILE A 154 22.15 -16.75 -4.80
N PRO A 155 22.28 -16.99 -3.49
CA PRO A 155 22.28 -18.35 -2.96
C PRO A 155 20.95 -19.09 -3.17
N LEU A 156 19.83 -18.38 -3.35
CA LEU A 156 18.53 -19.01 -3.65
C LEU A 156 18.31 -19.21 -5.15
N THR A 157 18.68 -18.24 -5.99
CA THR A 157 18.36 -18.24 -7.43
C THR A 157 19.34 -19.05 -8.26
N GLU A 158 20.61 -19.18 -7.85
CA GLU A 158 21.57 -19.99 -8.58
C GLU A 158 21.21 -21.48 -8.58
N PRO A 159 20.94 -22.14 -7.42
CA PRO A 159 20.48 -23.53 -7.43
C PRO A 159 19.16 -23.71 -8.18
N ALA A 160 18.27 -22.72 -8.10
CA ALA A 160 17.00 -22.73 -8.81
C ALA A 160 17.17 -22.70 -10.34
N ALA A 161 18.18 -21.99 -10.86
CA ALA A 161 18.47 -21.94 -12.28
C ALA A 161 18.89 -23.30 -12.85
N PHE A 162 19.56 -24.13 -12.04
CA PHE A 162 19.97 -25.49 -12.43
C PHE A 162 18.98 -26.58 -12.01
N SER A 163 17.90 -26.23 -11.29
CA SER A 163 16.89 -27.19 -10.88
C SER A 163 16.03 -27.64 -12.07
N THR A 164 15.89 -28.96 -12.24
CA THR A 164 14.96 -29.56 -13.21
C THR A 164 13.53 -29.61 -12.67
N SER A 165 13.36 -29.53 -11.35
CA SER A 165 12.05 -29.55 -10.69
C SER A 165 11.39 -28.17 -10.69
N TYR A 166 10.09 -28.14 -10.92
CA TYR A 166 9.26 -26.94 -10.76
C TYR A 166 9.33 -26.39 -9.34
N PHE A 167 9.35 -27.28 -8.34
CA PHE A 167 9.43 -26.90 -6.93
C PHE A 167 10.72 -26.15 -6.60
N GLY A 168 11.86 -26.62 -7.13
CA GLY A 168 13.15 -25.95 -6.93
C GLY A 168 13.22 -24.53 -7.50
N LYS A 169 12.40 -24.22 -8.52
CA LYS A 169 12.29 -22.86 -9.10
C LYS A 169 11.39 -21.94 -8.30
N ILE A 170 10.39 -22.48 -7.59
CA ILE A 170 9.42 -21.69 -6.81
C ILE A 170 9.92 -21.33 -5.43
N VAL A 171 10.69 -22.20 -4.77
CA VAL A 171 11.14 -22.00 -3.39
C VAL A 171 11.77 -20.61 -3.14
N PRO A 172 12.69 -20.09 -3.99
CA PRO A 172 13.22 -18.74 -3.81
C PRO A 172 12.15 -17.65 -3.78
N LEU A 173 11.13 -17.78 -4.65
CA LEU A 173 10.03 -16.83 -4.77
C LEU A 173 9.15 -16.84 -3.52
N LEU A 174 8.90 -18.03 -2.95
CA LEU A 174 8.14 -18.16 -1.70
C LEU A 174 8.90 -17.56 -0.51
N VAL A 175 10.19 -17.87 -0.39
CA VAL A 175 11.04 -17.34 0.70
C VAL A 175 11.05 -15.82 0.66
N CYS A 176 11.31 -15.20 -0.50
CA CYS A 176 11.31 -13.75 -0.61
C CYS A 176 9.90 -13.16 -0.41
N SER A 177 8.85 -13.84 -0.87
CA SER A 177 7.46 -13.41 -0.64
C SER A 177 7.15 -13.29 0.84
N VAL A 178 7.49 -14.30 1.65
CA VAL A 178 7.23 -14.28 3.10
C VAL A 178 7.96 -13.12 3.78
N ILE A 179 9.24 -12.93 3.47
CA ILE A 179 10.05 -11.81 4.00
C ILE A 179 9.38 -10.46 3.67
N MET A 180 8.92 -10.30 2.43
CA MET A 180 8.35 -9.04 1.96
C MET A 180 6.91 -8.81 2.42
N LEU A 181 6.13 -9.86 2.66
CA LEU A 181 4.81 -9.77 3.29
C LEU A 181 4.91 -9.27 4.74
N ILE A 182 5.89 -9.75 5.50
CA ILE A 182 6.17 -9.26 6.86
C ILE A 182 6.54 -7.78 6.81
N ASN A 183 7.49 -7.41 5.95
CA ASN A 183 7.91 -6.03 5.77
C ASN A 183 6.75 -5.10 5.39
N GLY A 184 5.97 -5.46 4.37
CA GLY A 184 4.83 -4.66 3.93
C GLY A 184 3.75 -4.51 5.00
N THR A 185 3.55 -5.51 5.86
CA THR A 185 2.59 -5.42 6.99
C THR A 185 3.05 -4.41 8.04
N ILE A 186 4.34 -4.40 8.39
CA ILE A 186 4.90 -3.40 9.32
C ILE A 186 4.69 -1.98 8.78
N VAL A 187 4.94 -1.80 7.49
CA VAL A 187 4.76 -0.50 6.81
C VAL A 187 3.28 -0.10 6.72
N ASP A 188 2.38 -1.04 6.44
CA ASP A 188 0.93 -0.82 6.43
C ASP A 188 0.44 -0.28 7.78
N THR A 189 0.82 -0.93 8.88
CA THR A 189 0.46 -0.50 10.24
C THR A 189 0.97 0.89 10.59
N LEU A 190 2.17 1.26 10.12
CA LEU A 190 2.75 2.58 10.40
C LEU A 190 2.08 3.71 9.60
N ASN A 191 1.67 3.45 8.35
CA ASN A 191 1.29 4.49 7.40
C ASN A 191 -0.16 4.45 6.95
N ASN A 192 -0.65 3.28 6.50
CA ASN A 192 -1.95 3.15 5.85
C ASN A 192 -3.07 2.82 6.84
N GLU A 193 -2.78 2.01 7.84
CA GLU A 193 -3.76 1.57 8.83
C GLU A 193 -4.47 2.74 9.55
N PRO A 194 -3.80 3.83 9.98
CA PRO A 194 -4.49 4.96 10.59
C PRO A 194 -5.54 5.59 9.66
N LEU A 195 -5.21 5.75 8.38
CA LEU A 195 -6.12 6.31 7.37
C LEU A 195 -7.31 5.37 7.11
N ARG A 196 -7.01 4.08 6.92
CA ARG A 196 -8.02 3.04 6.67
C ARG A 196 -8.97 2.89 7.87
N SER A 197 -8.44 2.79 9.08
CA SER A 197 -9.24 2.54 10.27
C SER A 197 -10.23 3.67 10.57
N ALA A 198 -9.84 4.93 10.33
CA ALA A 198 -10.76 6.07 10.44
C ALA A 198 -11.96 5.93 9.49
N MET A 199 -11.74 5.54 8.22
CA MET A 199 -12.82 5.30 7.26
C MET A 199 -13.70 4.12 7.66
N LEU A 200 -13.11 3.02 8.13
CA LEU A 200 -13.87 1.84 8.57
C LEU A 200 -14.76 2.15 9.77
N GLN A 201 -14.26 2.90 10.75
CA GLN A 201 -15.05 3.28 11.92
C GLN A 201 -16.19 4.23 11.55
N LEU A 202 -15.93 5.22 10.69
CA LEU A 202 -16.99 6.08 10.18
C LEU A 202 -18.05 5.29 9.41
N ASN A 203 -17.64 4.35 8.55
CA ASN A 203 -18.57 3.49 7.83
C ASN A 203 -19.48 2.70 8.78
N ASN A 204 -18.91 2.16 9.85
CA ASN A 204 -19.68 1.41 10.85
C ASN A 204 -20.66 2.31 11.61
N THR A 205 -20.26 3.52 11.99
CA THR A 205 -21.15 4.51 12.61
C THR A 205 -22.29 4.91 11.67
N ILE A 206 -22.02 5.17 10.39
CA ILE A 206 -23.06 5.52 9.41
C ILE A 206 -23.99 4.33 9.20
N GLN A 207 -23.44 3.13 9.00
CA GLN A 207 -24.24 1.92 8.80
C GLN A 207 -25.19 1.67 9.97
N PHE A 208 -24.67 1.76 11.20
CA PHE A 208 -25.46 1.60 12.41
C PHE A 208 -26.56 2.65 12.53
N ALA A 209 -26.27 3.91 12.18
CA ALA A 209 -27.26 4.98 12.21
C ALA A 209 -28.38 4.81 11.18
N VAL A 210 -28.06 4.28 10.00
CA VAL A 210 -29.07 3.95 8.97
C VAL A 210 -29.94 2.77 9.41
N GLU A 211 -29.33 1.73 9.98
CA GLU A 211 -30.05 0.52 10.42
C GLU A 211 -31.05 0.78 11.56
N HIS A 212 -30.80 1.79 12.40
CA HIS A 212 -31.65 2.14 13.55
C HIS A 212 -32.35 3.49 13.36
N GLN A 213 -32.55 3.92 12.11
CA GLN A 213 -33.21 5.19 11.82
C GLN A 213 -34.68 5.14 12.27
N GLY A 214 -35.08 6.11 13.10
CA GLY A 214 -36.44 6.16 13.66
C GLY A 214 -36.67 5.25 14.86
N GLU A 215 -35.67 4.49 15.29
CA GLU A 215 -35.74 3.64 16.49
C GLU A 215 -35.16 4.33 17.72
N GLU A 216 -35.73 4.06 18.90
CA GLU A 216 -35.12 4.49 20.17
C GLU A 216 -33.95 3.58 20.53
N VAL A 217 -32.74 4.00 20.15
CA VAL A 217 -31.50 3.33 20.54
C VAL A 217 -31.14 3.69 21.99
N ASP A 218 -30.76 2.68 22.79
CA ASP A 218 -30.25 2.90 24.15
C ASP A 218 -29.12 3.94 24.17
N ARG A 219 -29.10 4.79 25.20
CA ARG A 219 -28.14 5.90 25.28
C ARG A 219 -26.69 5.42 25.39
N ALA A 220 -26.43 4.29 26.04
CA ALA A 220 -25.07 3.76 26.14
C ALA A 220 -24.62 3.20 24.79
N LEU A 221 -25.50 2.49 24.08
CA LEU A 221 -25.24 1.98 22.73
C LEU A 221 -25.05 3.12 21.70
N SER A 222 -25.88 4.15 21.75
CA SER A 222 -25.76 5.32 20.86
C SER A 222 -24.44 6.07 21.06
N ARG A 223 -23.96 6.13 22.31
CA ARG A 223 -22.66 6.74 22.65
C ARG A 223 -21.48 5.89 22.21
N SER A 224 -21.54 4.56 22.37
CA SER A 224 -20.46 3.67 21.94
C SER A 224 -20.32 3.66 20.41
N MET A 225 -21.44 3.69 19.69
CA MET A 225 -21.48 3.78 18.22
C MET A 225 -21.29 5.19 17.68
N ARG A 226 -21.17 6.20 18.55
CA ARG A 226 -20.92 7.61 18.20
C ARG A 226 -21.97 8.20 17.24
N MET A 227 -23.24 7.81 17.36
CA MET A 227 -24.30 8.29 16.45
C MET A 227 -24.45 9.81 16.44
N TYR A 228 -24.05 10.50 17.51
CA TYR A 228 -24.08 11.97 17.54
C TYR A 228 -23.23 12.61 16.45
N ALA A 229 -22.18 11.93 15.96
CA ALA A 229 -21.30 12.45 14.93
C ALA A 229 -22.03 12.69 13.60
N VAL A 230 -23.02 11.85 13.27
CA VAL A 230 -23.75 11.89 11.99
C VAL A 230 -25.08 12.64 12.06
N ARG A 231 -25.57 12.99 13.25
CA ARG A 231 -26.84 13.72 13.44
C ARG A 231 -26.98 14.99 12.59
N PRO A 232 -25.95 15.85 12.42
CA PRO A 232 -26.10 17.07 11.62
C PRO A 232 -26.41 16.80 10.14
N VAL A 233 -26.16 15.59 9.66
CA VAL A 233 -26.33 15.17 8.26
C VAL A 233 -27.32 14.01 8.12
N GLU A 234 -28.15 13.75 9.14
CA GLU A 234 -29.11 12.65 9.19
C GLU A 234 -30.09 12.63 8.00
N ALA A 235 -30.34 13.78 7.38
CA ALA A 235 -31.23 13.91 6.22
C ALA A 235 -30.68 13.25 4.93
N VAL A 236 -29.40 12.88 4.88
CA VAL A 236 -28.77 12.31 3.66
C VAL A 236 -28.07 10.97 3.89
N ILE A 237 -28.04 10.45 5.14
CA ILE A 237 -27.28 9.23 5.47
C ILE A 237 -27.84 7.95 4.84
N ASP A 238 -29.11 7.97 4.44
CA ASP A 238 -29.85 6.88 3.80
C ASP A 238 -29.45 6.68 2.32
N GLN A 239 -28.84 7.69 1.71
CA GLN A 239 -28.44 7.65 0.31
C GLN A 239 -27.19 6.77 0.10
N PRO A 240 -26.98 6.23 -1.12
CA PRO A 240 -25.76 5.52 -1.46
C PRO A 240 -24.51 6.36 -1.18
N ARG A 241 -23.58 5.79 -0.40
CA ARG A 241 -22.38 6.49 0.07
C ARG A 241 -21.11 6.06 -0.65
N ARG A 242 -20.20 7.01 -0.85
CA ARG A 242 -18.80 6.77 -1.22
C ARG A 242 -17.88 7.58 -0.33
N MET A 243 -16.75 7.01 0.08
CA MET A 243 -15.87 7.64 1.06
C MET A 243 -14.42 7.74 0.59
N ILE A 244 -13.75 8.82 0.99
CA ILE A 244 -12.34 9.05 0.74
C ILE A 244 -11.72 9.88 1.86
N VAL A 245 -10.46 9.67 2.18
CA VAL A 245 -9.74 10.59 3.08
C VAL A 245 -9.58 11.93 2.35
N GLY A 246 -10.04 13.02 2.95
CA GLY A 246 -9.89 14.37 2.42
C GLY A 246 -8.68 15.09 2.98
N LYS A 247 -8.48 15.00 4.30
CA LYS A 247 -7.37 15.66 5.02
C LYS A 247 -6.84 14.76 6.12
N TYR A 248 -5.57 14.94 6.47
CA TYR A 248 -4.94 14.23 7.58
C TYR A 248 -4.06 15.19 8.39
N ASP A 249 -4.38 15.37 9.67
CA ASP A 249 -3.54 16.08 10.63
C ASP A 249 -2.92 15.08 11.63
N PRO A 250 -1.62 14.79 11.52
CA PRO A 250 -0.95 13.83 12.39
C PRO A 250 -0.77 14.34 13.83
N TRP A 251 -0.78 15.65 14.09
CA TRP A 251 -0.57 16.22 15.43
C TRP A 251 -1.80 16.02 16.31
N LEU A 252 -2.98 16.21 15.73
CA LEU A 252 -4.25 16.03 16.42
C LEU A 252 -4.79 14.59 16.31
N GLY A 253 -4.10 13.72 15.56
CA GLY A 253 -4.63 12.40 15.22
C GLY A 253 -5.97 12.48 14.48
N GLN A 254 -6.15 13.58 13.74
CA GLN A 254 -7.41 13.93 13.08
C GLN A 254 -7.36 13.53 11.62
N ILE A 255 -8.36 12.79 11.17
CA ILE A 255 -8.55 12.40 9.77
C ILE A 255 -9.92 12.93 9.34
N ASN A 256 -9.93 13.77 8.31
CA ASN A 256 -11.14 14.20 7.66
C ASN A 256 -11.48 13.20 6.56
N VAL A 257 -12.64 12.57 6.65
CA VAL A 257 -13.17 11.66 5.65
C VAL A 257 -14.29 12.39 4.92
N LEU A 258 -14.11 12.56 3.61
CA LEU A 258 -15.16 13.08 2.73
C LEU A 258 -16.10 11.92 2.38
N VAL A 259 -17.38 12.14 2.62
CA VAL A 259 -18.45 11.20 2.32
C VAL A 259 -19.37 11.85 1.28
N ARG A 260 -19.53 11.20 0.14
CA ARG A 260 -20.52 11.56 -0.87
C ARG A 260 -21.75 10.70 -0.69
N PHE A 261 -22.86 11.32 -0.29
CA PHE A 261 -24.19 10.73 -0.21
C PHE A 261 -25.00 11.19 -1.43
N GLY A 262 -25.15 10.32 -2.43
CA GLY A 262 -25.72 10.74 -3.72
C GLY A 262 -24.93 11.88 -4.37
N GLU A 263 -25.52 13.07 -4.44
CA GLU A 263 -24.87 14.30 -4.94
C GLU A 263 -24.35 15.22 -3.83
N THR A 264 -24.60 14.88 -2.56
CA THR A 264 -24.26 15.73 -1.42
C THR A 264 -22.94 15.31 -0.81
N TRP A 265 -22.05 16.27 -0.58
CA TRP A 265 -20.79 16.05 0.10
C TRP A 265 -20.84 16.45 1.57
N VAL A 266 -20.26 15.59 2.40
CA VAL A 266 -20.14 15.75 3.84
C VAL A 266 -18.68 15.57 4.24
N ASP A 267 -18.17 16.47 5.08
CA ASP A 267 -16.86 16.36 5.72
C ASP A 267 -17.04 15.81 7.13
N CYS A 268 -16.54 14.61 7.38
CA CYS A 268 -16.61 13.93 8.67
C CYS A 268 -15.23 13.87 9.32
N VAL A 269 -15.14 14.41 10.53
CA VAL A 269 -13.92 14.44 11.33
C VAL A 269 -13.84 13.19 12.21
N VAL A 270 -12.76 12.44 12.10
CA VAL A 270 -12.45 11.27 12.93
C VAL A 270 -11.17 11.54 13.71
N VAL A 271 -11.23 11.50 15.02
CA VAL A 271 -10.09 11.77 15.91
C VAL A 271 -9.72 10.49 16.64
N TYR A 272 -8.49 10.00 16.48
CA TYR A 272 -8.03 8.72 17.04
C TYR A 272 -9.03 7.56 16.82
N ASN A 273 -9.49 7.39 15.58
CA ASN A 273 -10.47 6.37 15.19
C ASN A 273 -11.87 6.51 15.83
N GLN A 274 -12.19 7.69 16.34
CA GLN A 274 -13.53 8.00 16.87
C GLN A 274 -14.20 9.05 15.98
N PRO A 275 -15.28 8.68 15.26
CA PRO A 275 -16.10 9.65 14.55
C PRO A 275 -16.61 10.71 15.52
N SER A 276 -16.36 11.98 15.19
CA SER A 276 -16.60 13.10 16.10
C SER A 276 -17.70 14.03 15.59
N LEU A 277 -17.61 14.50 14.34
CA LEU A 277 -18.58 15.43 13.76
C LEU A 277 -18.58 15.33 12.24
N CYS A 278 -19.76 15.23 11.65
CA CYS A 278 -20.00 15.37 10.23
C CYS A 278 -20.73 16.68 9.93
N LYS A 279 -20.32 17.37 8.86
CA LYS A 279 -20.95 18.61 8.41
C LYS A 279 -21.04 18.64 6.88
N TYR A 280 -22.06 19.30 6.34
CA TYR A 280 -22.14 19.56 4.91
C TYR A 280 -20.94 20.38 4.43
N ILE A 281 -20.41 20.03 3.26
CA ILE A 281 -19.42 20.88 2.59
C ILE A 281 -20.19 22.06 1.99
N THR A 282 -20.05 23.22 2.62
CA THR A 282 -20.49 24.48 2.01
C THR A 282 -19.50 24.83 0.91
N PRO A 283 -19.94 25.16 -0.32
CA PRO A 283 -19.02 25.61 -1.35
C PRO A 283 -18.27 26.83 -0.83
N THR A 284 -16.94 26.74 -0.76
CA THR A 284 -16.10 27.90 -0.51
C THR A 284 -16.39 28.93 -1.60
N PRO A 285 -16.72 30.19 -1.25
CA PRO A 285 -16.84 31.23 -2.26
C PRO A 285 -15.51 31.32 -3.03
N PRO A 286 -15.57 31.59 -4.35
CA PRO A 286 -14.38 31.74 -5.18
C PRO A 286 -13.46 32.86 -4.70
#